data_AF-R1E472-F1
#
_entry.id   AF-R1E472-F1
#
_cell.length_a   1.000
_cell.length_b   1.000
_cell.length_c   1.000
_cell.angle_alpha   90.00
_cell.angle_beta   90.00
_cell.angle_gamma   90.00
#
_symmetry.space_group_name_H-M   'P 1'
#
loop_
_entity.id
_entity.type
_entity.pdbx_description
1 polymer ?
#
loop_
_entity_poly.entity_id
_entity_poly.type
_entity_poly.pdbx_seq_one_letter_code
_entity_poly.pdbx_strand_id
1 'polypeptide(L)'
;MPYNIEYEFKIPKYIIEGILDEYYSENMYKNGDIMIKRLIMDYILNKYPDLFDIDNKKYEEIIKNMKIEDRGNKYIYVYIYVDQN
;
A
#
# COMPACT_ATOMS: atom_id res chain seq x y z
N MET A 1 -7.80 5.63 18.49
CA MET A 1 -8.87 4.60 18.38
C MET A 1 -8.25 3.36 17.73
N PRO A 2 -8.65 2.13 18.08
CA PRO A 2 -8.13 0.95 17.41
C PRO A 2 -8.64 0.96 15.96
N TYR A 3 -7.72 1.10 15.00
CA TYR A 3 -8.09 0.94 13.60
C TYR A 3 -8.52 -0.50 13.34
N ASN A 4 -9.69 -0.71 12.75
CA ASN A 4 -10.07 -2.03 12.24
C ASN A 4 -9.41 -2.24 10.87
N ILE A 5 -8.98 -3.48 10.57
CA ILE A 5 -8.57 -3.85 9.21
C ILE A 5 -9.83 -3.81 8.35
N GLU A 6 -9.87 -2.92 7.37
CA GLU A 6 -11.00 -2.87 6.44
C GLU A 6 -10.74 -3.77 5.23
N TYR A 7 -9.48 -3.81 4.75
CA TYR A 7 -9.10 -4.61 3.59
C TYR A 7 -7.77 -5.33 3.75
N GLU A 8 -7.72 -6.57 3.27
CA GLU A 8 -6.51 -7.36 3.10
C GLU A 8 -6.30 -7.65 1.61
N PHE A 9 -5.16 -7.21 1.07
CA PHE A 9 -4.75 -7.50 -0.30
C PHE A 9 -3.57 -8.44 -0.33
N LYS A 10 -3.65 -9.44 -1.20
CA LYS A 10 -2.58 -10.39 -1.47
C LYS A 10 -1.94 -10.06 -2.80
N ILE A 11 -0.78 -9.40 -2.76
CA ILE A 11 -0.07 -8.94 -3.96
C ILE A 11 1.09 -9.89 -4.28
N PRO A 12 1.21 -10.42 -5.51
CA PRO A 12 2.38 -11.21 -5.90
C PRO A 12 3.70 -10.47 -5.70
N LYS A 13 4.72 -11.15 -5.18
CA LYS A 13 6.03 -10.55 -4.85
C LYS A 13 6.68 -9.79 -6.01
N TYR A 14 6.66 -10.37 -7.20
CA TYR A 14 7.28 -9.77 -8.39
C TYR A 14 6.69 -8.40 -8.76
N ILE A 15 5.44 -8.10 -8.36
CA ILE A 15 4.84 -6.78 -8.57
C ILE A 15 5.47 -5.76 -7.63
N ILE A 16 5.67 -6.14 -6.37
CA ILE A 16 6.33 -5.27 -5.39
C ILE A 16 7.80 -5.09 -5.73
N GLU A 17 8.48 -6.15 -6.19
CA GLU A 17 9.85 -6.06 -6.70
C GLU A 17 9.95 -5.11 -7.89
N GLY A 18 9.01 -5.16 -8.84
CA GLY A 18 8.94 -4.18 -9.94
C GLY A 18 8.76 -2.74 -9.45
N ILE A 19 7.86 -2.52 -8.48
CA ILE A 19 7.65 -1.20 -7.84
C ILE A 19 8.94 -0.71 -7.14
N LEU A 20 9.65 -1.62 -6.47
CA LEU A 20 10.91 -1.31 -5.79
C LEU A 20 12.02 -0.98 -6.79
N ASP A 21 12.15 -1.75 -7.87
CA ASP A 21 13.15 -1.52 -8.91
C ASP A 21 12.95 -0.16 -9.59
N GLU A 22 11.69 0.18 -9.92
CA GLU A 22 11.33 1.52 -10.42
C GLU A 22 11.71 2.60 -9.40
N TYR A 23 11.33 2.43 -8.12
CA TYR A 23 11.63 3.40 -7.07
C TYR A 23 13.13 3.59 -6.80
N TYR A 24 13.91 2.51 -6.73
CA TYR A 24 15.35 2.57 -6.48
C TYR A 24 16.13 3.10 -7.68
N SER A 25 15.62 2.91 -8.90
CA SER A 25 16.20 3.53 -10.09
C SER A 25 16.06 5.06 -10.08
N GLU A 26 15.03 5.59 -9.40
CA GLU A 26 14.73 7.02 -9.37
C GLU A 26 15.13 7.74 -8.06
N ASN A 27 15.24 7.05 -6.91
CA ASN A 27 15.43 7.72 -5.61
C ASN A 27 16.39 6.99 -4.65
N MET A 28 17.63 7.52 -4.52
CA MET A 28 18.69 6.95 -3.65
C MET A 28 18.60 7.30 -2.15
N TYR A 29 17.61 8.07 -1.65
CA TYR A 29 17.62 8.51 -0.24
C TYR A 29 16.26 8.55 0.49
N LYS A 30 16.22 7.79 1.59
CA LYS A 30 15.61 8.05 2.93
C LYS A 30 14.09 8.19 3.14
N ASN A 31 13.23 8.20 2.13
CA ASN A 31 11.76 8.17 2.33
C ASN A 31 11.04 6.96 1.69
N GLY A 32 11.76 5.83 1.56
CA GLY A 32 11.30 4.64 0.83
C GLY A 32 9.93 4.12 1.24
N ASP A 33 9.67 4.01 2.54
CA ASP A 33 8.46 3.34 3.03
C ASP A 33 7.15 4.04 2.65
N ILE A 34 7.11 5.37 2.59
CA ILE A 34 5.87 6.10 2.25
C ILE A 34 5.61 6.05 0.75
N MET A 35 6.66 6.21 -0.07
CA MET A 35 6.51 6.19 -1.53
C MET A 35 6.13 4.79 -2.02
N ILE A 36 6.76 3.73 -1.48
CA ILE A 36 6.39 2.34 -1.79
C ILE A 36 4.92 2.08 -1.45
N LYS A 37 4.45 2.53 -0.29
CA LYS A 37 3.03 2.42 0.09
C LYS A 37 2.10 3.16 -0.88
N ARG A 38 2.50 4.34 -1.37
CA ARG A 38 1.74 5.10 -2.38
C ARG A 38 1.64 4.34 -3.70
N LEU A 39 2.77 3.85 -4.22
CA LEU A 39 2.79 3.06 -5.46
C LEU A 39 1.97 1.77 -5.33
N ILE A 40 2.02 1.11 -4.18
CA ILE A 40 1.18 -0.05 -3.88
C ILE A 40 -0.31 0.33 -3.84
N MET A 41 -0.64 1.47 -3.23
CA MET A 41 -2.01 1.98 -3.19
C MET A 41 -2.54 2.31 -4.58
N ASP A 42 -1.72 2.96 -5.41
CA ASP A 42 -2.07 3.29 -6.79
C ASP A 42 -2.29 2.02 -7.62
N TYR A 43 -1.48 0.98 -7.42
CA TYR A 43 -1.71 -0.33 -8.02
C TYR A 43 -3.05 -0.95 -7.56
N ILE A 44 -3.37 -0.87 -6.26
CA ILE A 44 -4.64 -1.36 -5.71
C ILE A 44 -5.83 -0.59 -6.32
N LEU A 45 -5.76 0.74 -6.37
CA LEU A 45 -6.83 1.59 -6.91
C LEU A 45 -7.04 1.37 -8.40
N ASN A 46 -5.97 1.21 -9.18
CA ASN A 46 -6.08 0.89 -10.60
C ASN A 46 -6.73 -0.48 -10.85
N LYS A 47 -6.49 -1.45 -9.97
CA LYS A 47 -7.05 -2.80 -10.08
C LYS A 47 -8.47 -2.89 -9.51
N TYR A 48 -8.80 -2.06 -8.53
CA TYR A 48 -10.06 -2.04 -7.82
C TYR A 48 -10.58 -0.61 -7.66
N PRO A 49 -10.98 0.05 -8.76
CA PRO A 49 -11.36 1.46 -8.74
C PRO A 49 -12.59 1.75 -7.85
N ASP A 50 -13.48 0.76 -7.67
CA ASP A 50 -14.73 0.92 -6.93
C ASP A 50 -14.62 0.59 -5.43
N LEU A 51 -13.46 0.11 -4.96
CA LEU A 51 -13.30 -0.33 -3.56
C LEU A 51 -13.23 0.85 -2.57
N PHE A 52 -13.01 2.05 -3.06
CA PHE A 52 -12.54 3.17 -2.27
C PHE A 52 -13.19 4.47 -2.72
N ASP A 53 -14.15 4.99 -1.94
CA ASP A 53 -14.52 6.40 -2.01
C ASP A 53 -13.48 7.18 -1.17
N ILE A 54 -12.35 7.49 -1.80
CA ILE A 54 -11.19 8.11 -1.18
C ILE A 54 -11.09 9.57 -1.62
N ASP A 55 -11.23 10.48 -0.65
CA ASP A 55 -10.72 11.82 -0.79
C ASP A 55 -9.21 11.89 -0.45
N ASN A 56 -8.54 12.99 -0.79
CA ASN A 56 -7.11 13.15 -0.55
C ASN A 56 -6.71 13.01 0.94
N LYS A 57 -7.61 13.33 1.88
CA LYS A 57 -7.31 13.25 3.31
C LYS A 57 -7.31 11.79 3.78
N LYS A 58 -8.30 11.01 3.33
CA LYS A 58 -8.42 9.58 3.56
C LYS A 58 -7.28 8.80 2.90
N TYR A 59 -6.85 9.22 1.70
CA TYR A 59 -5.69 8.63 1.02
C TYR A 59 -4.43 8.70 1.89
N GLU A 60 -4.06 9.90 2.34
CA GLU A 60 -2.83 10.10 3.13
C GLU A 60 -2.89 9.38 4.48
N GLU A 61 -4.07 9.26 5.07
CA GLU A 61 -4.27 8.48 6.31
C GLU A 61 -4.10 6.98 6.09
N ILE A 62 -4.68 6.45 5.01
CA ILE A 62 -4.48 5.05 4.59
C ILE A 62 -2.99 4.77 4.39
N ILE A 63 -2.27 5.63 3.66
CA ILE A 63 -0.83 5.47 3.42
C ILE A 63 -0.04 5.43 4.74
N LYS A 64 -0.36 6.31 5.70
CA LYS A 64 0.32 6.34 7.00
C LYS A 64 0.10 5.06 7.79
N ASN A 65 -1.14 4.56 7.81
CA ASN A 65 -1.54 3.42 8.63
C ASN A 65 -1.37 2.06 7.94
N MET A 66 -1.15 2.03 6.62
CA MET A 66 -0.98 0.80 5.84
C MET A 66 0.16 -0.05 6.39
N LYS A 67 -0.09 -1.35 6.54
CA LYS A 67 0.90 -2.34 6.95
C LYS A 67 1.20 -3.28 5.79
N ILE A 68 2.49 -3.51 5.53
CA ILE A 68 2.96 -4.45 4.50
C ILE A 68 3.70 -5.57 5.22
N GLU A 69 3.32 -6.82 4.97
CA GLU A 69 3.95 -8.00 5.55
C GLU A 69 4.41 -8.97 4.47
N ASP A 70 5.71 -9.27 4.44
CA ASP A 70 6.25 -10.42 3.75
C ASP A 70 6.26 -11.63 4.69
N ARG A 71 5.43 -12.63 4.38
CA ARG A 71 5.33 -13.88 5.15
C ARG A 71 6.16 -15.03 4.56
N GLY A 72 7.16 -14.73 3.73
CA GLY A 72 8.05 -15.73 3.11
C GLY A 72 7.42 -16.56 1.98
N ASN A 73 6.24 -16.16 1.50
CA ASN A 73 5.49 -16.84 0.43
C ASN A 73 5.62 -16.10 -0.92
N LYS A 74 5.00 -16.62 -1.98
CA LYS A 74 4.92 -15.97 -3.31
C LYS A 74 4.20 -14.60 -3.32
N TYR A 75 3.75 -14.12 -2.16
CA TYR A 75 2.88 -12.96 -2.00
C TYR A 75 3.32 -12.11 -0.81
N ILE A 76 3.08 -10.82 -0.94
CA ILE A 76 3.13 -9.80 0.11
C ILE A 76 1.69 -9.44 0.49
N TYR A 77 1.43 -9.34 1.78
CA TYR A 77 0.13 -8.98 2.32
C TYR A 77 0.12 -7.49 2.64
N VAL A 78 -0.88 -6.78 2.14
CA VAL A 78 -1.07 -5.35 2.37
C VAL A 78 -2.39 -5.17 3.12
N TYR A 79 -2.30 -4.58 4.31
CA TYR A 79 -3.44 -4.30 5.18
C TYR A 79 -3.74 -2.82 5.15
N ILE A 80 -4.97 -2.49 4.80
CA ILE A 80 -5.49 -1.13 4.81
C ILE A 80 -6.41 -0.97 6.01
N TYR A 81 -6.10 0.07 6.78
CA TYR A 81 -6.79 0.47 7.99
C TYR A 81 -7.45 1.81 7.73
N VAL A 82 -8.73 1.91 8.02
CA VAL A 82 -9.51 3.14 7.83
C VAL A 82 -10.20 3.45 9.16
N ASP A 83 -10.18 4.72 9.56
CA ASP A 83 -10.93 5.16 10.74
C ASP A 83 -12.44 5.11 10.42
N GLN A 84 -13.24 4.63 11.37
CA GLN A 84 -14.70 4.49 11.22
C GLN A 84 -15.47 5.77 11.60
N ASN A 85 -14.79 6.92 11.73
CA ASN A 85 -15.38 8.18 12.18
C ASN A 85 -15.79 9.12 11.05
#